data_AF-A0A645G491-F1
#
_entry.id   AF-A0A645G491-F1
#
_cell.length_a   1.000
_cell.length_b   1.000
_cell.length_c   1.000
_cell.angle_alpha   90.00
_cell.angle_beta   90.00
_cell.angle_gamma   90.00
#
_symmetry.space_group_name_H-M   'P 1'
#
loop_
_entity.id
_entity.type
_entity.pdbx_description
1 polymer ?
#
loop_
_entity_poly.entity_id
_entity_poly.type
_entity_poly.pdbx_seq_one_letter_code
_entity_poly.pdbx_strand_id
1 'polypeptide(L)'
;MDFLLEHWVVRKPLGPCHYGIGTLFMQVEYPFGNYNLFQYVYILSFYNYAKKDNRFREAFEALQAKLADEQVVVERVVPKLAKLSFCKKGQPSQLATMRYQEILANLEHS
;
A
#
# COMPACT_ATOMS: atom_id res chain seq x y z
N MET A 1 -10.96 13.20 -0.71
CA MET A 1 -10.12 12.35 0.14
C MET A 1 -10.94 11.48 1.08
N ASP A 2 -12.10 11.94 1.58
CA ASP A 2 -13.10 11.04 2.21
C ASP A 2 -13.44 9.85 1.32
N PHE A 3 -13.52 10.07 0.01
CA PHE A 3 -13.66 9.00 -0.99
C PHE A 3 -12.64 7.85 -0.87
N LEU A 4 -11.36 8.15 -0.60
CA LEU A 4 -10.34 7.09 -0.43
C LEU A 4 -10.61 6.34 0.87
N LEU A 5 -10.83 7.04 1.98
CA LEU A 5 -11.17 6.41 3.25
C LEU A 5 -12.46 5.56 3.13
N GLU A 6 -13.48 6.06 2.43
CA GLU A 6 -14.73 5.35 2.14
C GLU A 6 -14.51 4.11 1.27
N HIS A 7 -13.54 4.11 0.36
CA HIS A 7 -13.23 2.94 -0.45
C HIS A 7 -12.89 1.71 0.40
N TRP A 8 -12.26 1.90 1.57
CA TRP A 8 -11.98 0.84 2.56
C TRP A 8 -13.24 0.09 2.99
N VAL A 9 -14.33 0.84 3.16
CA VAL A 9 -15.64 0.33 3.62
C VAL A 9 -16.47 -0.16 2.44
N VAL A 10 -16.56 0.63 1.37
CA VAL A 10 -17.42 0.31 0.22
C VAL A 10 -16.91 -0.91 -0.53
N ARG A 11 -15.58 -1.05 -0.68
CA ARG A 11 -14.87 -2.14 -1.37
C ARG A 11 -15.25 -2.41 -2.83
N LYS A 12 -16.32 -1.83 -3.33
CA LYS A 12 -16.74 -1.88 -4.73
C LYS A 12 -15.94 -0.85 -5.53
N PRO A 13 -15.80 -1.05 -6.85
CA PRO A 13 -15.27 -0.01 -7.74
C PRO A 13 -16.00 1.31 -7.50
N LEU A 14 -15.25 2.38 -7.26
CA LEU A 14 -15.80 3.72 -7.09
C LEU A 14 -15.39 4.59 -8.29
N GLY A 15 -16.37 5.05 -9.07
CA GLY A 15 -16.15 5.98 -10.21
C GLY A 15 -15.35 5.39 -11.39
N PRO A 16 -14.56 6.19 -12.14
CA PRO A 16 -13.79 5.72 -13.30
C PRO A 16 -12.66 4.71 -12.95
N CYS A 17 -12.52 4.37 -11.66
CA CYS A 17 -11.62 3.35 -11.19
C CYS A 17 -12.32 1.99 -11.29
N HIS A 18 -11.85 1.12 -12.20
CA HIS A 18 -12.44 -0.20 -12.43
C HIS A 18 -12.16 -1.23 -11.32
N TYR A 19 -11.49 -0.84 -10.23
CA TYR A 19 -10.99 -1.76 -9.21
C TYR A 19 -11.58 -1.43 -7.84
N GLY A 20 -12.17 -2.45 -7.21
CA GLY A 20 -12.55 -2.42 -5.80
C GLY A 20 -11.41 -2.90 -4.88
N ILE A 21 -11.70 -3.00 -3.59
CA ILE A 21 -10.81 -3.64 -2.61
C ILE A 21 -11.08 -5.14 -2.61
N GLY A 22 -10.15 -5.89 -3.19
CA GLY A 22 -10.14 -7.34 -3.19
C GLY A 22 -8.71 -7.88 -3.20
N THR A 23 -8.53 -9.13 -3.60
CA THR A 23 -7.22 -9.82 -3.52
C THR A 23 -6.08 -9.06 -4.18
N LEU A 24 -6.29 -8.49 -5.37
CA LEU A 24 -5.25 -7.74 -6.07
C LEU A 24 -4.91 -6.40 -5.41
N PHE A 25 -5.92 -5.72 -4.84
CA PHE A 25 -5.69 -4.49 -4.08
C PHE A 25 -4.86 -4.79 -2.83
N MET A 26 -5.14 -5.90 -2.15
CA MET A 26 -4.41 -6.27 -0.93
C MET A 26 -2.95 -6.66 -1.19
N GLN A 27 -2.54 -6.92 -2.43
CA GLN A 27 -1.16 -7.32 -2.73
C GLN A 27 -0.24 -6.10 -2.85
N VAL A 28 0.88 -6.13 -2.14
CA VAL A 28 1.95 -5.14 -2.31
C VAL A 28 2.67 -5.38 -3.63
N GLU A 29 2.60 -4.42 -4.54
CA GLU A 29 3.30 -4.42 -5.82
C GLU A 29 4.58 -3.61 -5.76
N TYR A 30 5.62 -4.06 -6.46
CA TYR A 30 6.78 -3.23 -6.76
C TYR A 30 7.31 -3.49 -8.19
N PRO A 31 7.67 -2.46 -8.97
CA PRO A 31 7.56 -1.01 -8.68
C PRO A 31 6.13 -0.52 -8.45
N PHE A 32 5.96 0.54 -7.67
CA PHE A 32 4.64 1.11 -7.37
C PHE A 32 4.07 1.79 -8.62
N GLY A 33 3.13 1.13 -9.31
CA GLY A 33 2.45 1.67 -10.49
C GLY A 33 0.93 1.53 -10.47
N ASN A 34 0.40 0.71 -9.57
CA ASN A 34 -1.03 0.47 -9.45
C ASN A 34 -1.60 0.97 -8.11
N TYR A 35 -2.90 1.21 -8.10
CA TYR A 35 -3.64 1.46 -6.87
C TYR A 35 -3.85 0.15 -6.10
N ASN A 36 -3.07 -0.03 -5.04
CA ASN A 36 -3.10 -1.17 -4.13
C ASN A 36 -3.01 -0.69 -2.68
N LEU A 37 -2.97 -1.63 -1.74
CA LEU A 37 -2.87 -1.40 -0.30
C LEU A 37 -1.68 -0.49 0.06
N PHE A 38 -0.52 -0.74 -0.54
CA PHE A 38 0.66 0.09 -0.27
C PHE A 38 0.42 1.53 -0.69
N GLN A 39 -0.02 1.75 -1.94
CA GLN A 39 -0.27 3.10 -2.45
C GLN A 39 -1.38 3.81 -1.67
N TYR A 40 -2.41 3.08 -1.27
CA TYR A 40 -3.51 3.56 -0.45
C TYR A 40 -3.02 4.13 0.89
N VAL A 41 -2.30 3.33 1.65
CA VAL A 41 -1.74 3.72 2.94
C VAL A 41 -0.71 4.83 2.76
N TYR A 42 0.16 4.73 1.76
CA TYR A 42 1.18 5.72 1.46
C TYR A 42 0.56 7.11 1.24
N ILE A 43 -0.43 7.23 0.35
CA ILE A 43 -1.11 8.51 0.10
C ILE A 43 -1.79 9.04 1.37
N LEU A 44 -2.54 8.21 2.08
CA LEU A 44 -3.27 8.65 3.27
C LEU A 44 -2.35 9.08 4.41
N SER A 45 -1.13 8.52 4.48
CA SER A 45 -0.13 8.90 5.47
C SER A 45 0.27 10.38 5.40
N PHE A 46 0.07 11.09 4.28
CA PHE A 46 0.42 12.51 4.19
C PHE A 46 -0.58 13.45 4.89
N TYR A 47 -1.73 12.95 5.35
CA TYR A 47 -2.83 13.81 5.79
C TYR A 47 -3.21 13.54 7.24
N ASN A 48 -2.98 14.52 8.12
CA ASN A 48 -3.15 14.37 9.57
C ASN A 48 -4.53 13.87 10.01
N TYR A 49 -5.58 14.21 9.27
CA TYR A 49 -6.93 13.75 9.61
C TYR A 49 -7.15 12.28 9.26
N ALA A 50 -6.56 11.76 8.16
CA ALA A 50 -6.67 10.35 7.81
C ALA A 50 -5.90 9.47 8.78
N LYS A 51 -4.75 9.94 9.28
CA LYS A 51 -3.96 9.22 10.29
C LYS A 51 -4.74 8.93 11.58
N LYS A 52 -5.75 9.75 11.89
CA LYS A 52 -6.64 9.60 13.06
C LYS A 52 -7.87 8.75 12.76
N ASP A 53 -8.08 8.35 11.52
CA ASP A 53 -9.24 7.57 11.08
C ASP A 53 -9.00 6.07 11.28
N ASN A 54 -10.00 5.36 11.83
CA ASN A 54 -9.91 3.92 12.07
C ASN A 54 -9.68 3.12 10.77
N ARG A 55 -10.24 3.57 9.64
CA ARG A 55 -10.10 2.90 8.33
C ARG A 55 -8.66 2.94 7.84
N PHE A 56 -7.96 4.05 8.10
CA PHE A 56 -6.53 4.14 7.83
C PHE A 56 -5.75 3.18 8.73
N ARG A 57 -6.04 3.14 10.03
CA ARG A 57 -5.35 2.24 10.96
C ARG A 57 -5.50 0.78 10.55
N GLU A 58 -6.71 0.34 10.20
CA GLU A 58 -6.96 -1.02 9.71
C GLU A 58 -6.17 -1.33 8.42
N ALA A 59 -6.12 -0.39 7.48
CA ALA A 59 -5.35 -0.55 6.26
C ALA A 59 -3.84 -0.58 6.52
N PHE A 60 -3.36 0.24 7.45
CA PHE A 60 -1.96 0.26 7.86
C PHE A 60 -1.56 -1.04 8.56
N GLU A 61 -2.38 -1.54 9.50
CA GLU A 61 -2.18 -2.85 10.14
C GLU A 61 -2.14 -3.99 9.10
N ALA A 62 -3.03 -3.95 8.11
CA ALA A 62 -3.03 -4.91 7.01
C ALA A 62 -1.76 -4.85 6.15
N LEU A 63 -1.16 -3.66 6.00
CA LEU A 63 0.14 -3.49 5.34
C LEU A 63 1.28 -4.03 6.22
N GLN A 64 1.27 -3.75 7.52
CA GLN A 64 2.28 -4.22 8.46
C GLN A 64 2.31 -5.75 8.55
N ALA A 65 1.15 -6.40 8.50
CA ALA A 65 1.04 -7.86 8.48
C ALA A 65 1.69 -8.53 7.24
N LYS A 66 2.08 -7.75 6.23
CA LYS A 66 2.74 -8.23 4.99
C LYS A 66 4.25 -8.02 5.00
N LEU A 67 4.79 -7.41 6.04
CA LEU A 67 6.23 -7.24 6.20
C LEU A 67 6.86 -8.57 6.62
N ALA A 68 8.11 -8.78 6.24
CA ALA A 68 8.97 -9.81 6.78
C ALA A 68 10.24 -9.14 7.31
N ASP A 69 10.56 -9.34 8.58
CA ASP A 69 11.70 -8.69 9.25
C ASP A 69 11.74 -7.17 9.01
N GLU A 70 10.58 -6.51 9.18
CA GLU A 70 10.37 -5.06 8.95
C GLU A 70 10.58 -4.58 7.51
N GLN A 71 10.77 -5.50 6.56
CA GLN A 71 10.95 -5.20 5.16
C GLN A 71 9.70 -5.50 4.34
N VAL A 72 9.47 -4.69 3.33
CA VAL A 72 8.34 -4.85 2.41
C VAL A 72 8.61 -6.03 1.48
N VAL A 73 7.78 -7.08 1.58
CA VAL A 73 7.80 -8.23 0.66
C VAL A 73 6.95 -7.93 -0.57
N VAL A 74 7.53 -8.14 -1.75
CA VAL A 74 6.84 -7.88 -3.02
C VAL A 74 5.92 -9.05 -3.36
N GLU A 75 4.60 -8.87 -3.29
CA GLU A 75 3.62 -9.92 -3.60
C GLU A 75 3.26 -9.95 -5.10
N ARG A 76 3.40 -8.81 -5.78
CA ARG A 76 3.11 -8.68 -7.21
C ARG A 76 4.21 -7.90 -7.93
N VAL A 77 4.57 -8.36 -9.12
CA VAL A 77 5.53 -7.68 -10.00
C VAL A 77 4.90 -7.55 -11.37
N VAL A 78 5.13 -6.42 -12.04
CA VAL A 78 4.74 -6.25 -13.44
C VAL A 78 5.47 -7.30 -14.28
N PRO A 79 4.79 -8.16 -15.07
CA PRO A 79 5.44 -9.27 -15.76
C PRO A 79 6.65 -8.88 -16.62
N LYS A 80 6.59 -7.69 -17.24
CA LYS A 80 7.69 -7.14 -18.05
C LYS A 80 8.95 -6.80 -17.25
N LEU A 81 8.81 -6.56 -15.94
CA LEU A 81 9.89 -6.18 -15.03
C LEU A 81 10.36 -7.34 -14.15
N ALA A 82 9.64 -8.47 -14.11
CA ALA A 82 9.91 -9.61 -13.23
C ALA A 82 11.29 -10.26 -13.41
N LYS A 83 12.01 -9.98 -14.50
CA LYS A 83 13.37 -10.45 -14.75
C LYS A 83 14.45 -9.53 -14.16
N LEU A 84 14.09 -8.33 -13.70
CA LEU A 84 15.03 -7.36 -13.15
C LEU A 84 15.37 -7.70 -11.71
N SER A 85 16.63 -7.50 -11.33
CA SER A 85 17.16 -7.91 -10.02
C SER A 85 16.49 -7.21 -8.83
N PHE A 86 15.93 -6.01 -9.04
CA PHE A 86 15.36 -5.16 -7.99
C PHE A 86 13.89 -5.44 -7.65
N CYS A 87 13.17 -6.25 -8.45
CA CYS A 87 11.77 -6.56 -8.19
C CYS A 87 11.50 -8.05 -8.36
N LYS A 88 11.63 -8.79 -7.25
CA LYS A 88 11.40 -10.24 -7.20
C LYS A 88 10.18 -10.54 -6.34
N LYS A 89 9.22 -11.26 -6.91
CA LYS A 89 8.03 -11.72 -6.18
C LYS A 89 8.46 -12.64 -5.02
N GLY A 90 7.84 -12.45 -3.86
CA GLY A 90 8.10 -13.21 -2.64
C GLY A 90 9.40 -12.86 -1.93
N GLN A 91 10.07 -11.77 -2.32
CA GLN A 91 11.32 -11.33 -1.72
C GLN A 91 11.16 -9.93 -1.11
N PRO A 92 11.89 -9.63 -0.01
CA PRO A 92 12.01 -8.28 0.48
C PRO A 92 12.60 -7.34 -0.58
N SER A 93 12.11 -6.10 -0.61
CA SER A 93 12.63 -5.03 -1.47
C SER A 93 13.09 -3.86 -0.62
N GLN A 94 14.40 -3.57 -0.66
CA GLN A 94 14.98 -2.42 0.02
C GLN A 94 14.35 -1.11 -0.44
N LEU A 95 14.13 -0.94 -1.75
CA LEU A 95 13.54 0.26 -2.32
C LEU A 95 12.07 0.44 -1.92
N ALA A 96 11.30 -0.65 -1.84
CA ALA A 96 9.94 -0.59 -1.31
C ALA A 96 9.94 -0.30 0.20
N THR A 97 10.90 -0.86 0.94
CA THR A 97 11.07 -0.62 2.37
C THR A 97 11.40 0.84 2.67
N MET A 98 12.23 1.51 1.86
CA MET A 98 12.46 2.95 1.99
C MET A 98 11.16 3.76 1.93
N ARG A 99 10.24 3.41 1.02
CA ARG A 99 8.91 4.06 0.96
C ARG A 99 8.04 3.74 2.17
N TYR A 100 8.17 2.56 2.75
CA TYR A 100 7.48 2.23 4.00
C TYR A 100 8.02 3.06 5.18
N GLN A 101 9.33 3.30 5.25
CA GLN A 101 9.92 4.18 6.27
C GLN A 101 9.41 5.62 6.13
N GLU A 102 9.14 6.11 4.91
CA GLU A 102 8.48 7.41 4.70
C GLU A 102 7.05 7.44 5.30
N ILE A 103 6.30 6.34 5.22
CA ILE A 103 4.99 6.21 5.89
C ILE A 103 5.15 6.37 7.39
N LEU A 104 6.14 5.69 7.99
CA LEU A 104 6.40 5.78 9.43
C LEU A 104 6.77 7.21 9.84
N ALA A 105 7.69 7.85 9.12
CA ALA A 105 8.08 9.24 9.37
C ALA A 105 6.87 10.20 9.29
N ASN A 106 5.98 9.99 8.30
CA ASN A 106 4.75 10.76 8.20
C ASN A 106 3.86 10.58 9.44
N LEU A 107 3.79 9.39 10.03
CA LEU A 107 2.99 9.12 11.22
C LEU A 107 3.58 9.78 12.49
N GLU A 108 4.89 9.94 12.58
CA GLU A 108 5.56 10.63 13.69
C GLU A 108 5.30 12.15 13.69
N HIS A 109 4.99 12.75 12.54
CA HIS A 109 4.78 14.18 12.38
C HIS A 109 3.29 14.62 12.38
N SER A 110 2.44 14.01 13.21
CA SER A 110 0.96 14.05 13.08
C SER A 110 0.18 14.74 14.19
#